data_AF-A0A374AUE0-F1
#
_entry.id   AF-A0A374AUE0-F1
#
_cell.length_a   1.000
_cell.length_b   1.000
_cell.length_c   1.000
_cell.angle_alpha   90.00
_cell.angle_beta   90.00
_cell.angle_gamma   90.00
#
_symmetry.space_group_name_H-M   'P 1'
#
loop_
_entity.id
_entity.type
_entity.pdbx_description
1 polymer ?
#
loop_
_entity_poly.entity_id
_entity_poly.type
_entity_poly.pdbx_seq_one_letter_code
_entity_poly.pdbx_strand_id
1 'polypeptide(L)'
;MNYKETYQEWLSNPYFDDETKKELKAIENDENEIKERFYANLAFGTAGLRGIIGAGINRMNIYVVRKATQGLADYILEQGTDKKRVAIAFDSRHMSPEFADEAARCLAANGIKAFIFESLRPTPELSFAVRHLDCIAGINVTASHNPPQYNGYKVYWEDGAQFTDPHASGVTAKVNAITDISTCKTISKEDAVTAGLYEVIGKEVDDAYIAEVEKQVINHDSIDAMASKLKIVYTPLHGTGNLPVRRVLDDLGFKNVYVVPEQELPDGDFPTVSYPNPEAKEAFALGLALAKEKDADLVLATDPDADRLGVYVKDAKSGEYIPLTGNMSGSLLCEYVLSQKKEKAGSLPADGAVVKSIVTTNLVDEIAKAYNVKLIEVLTGFKWIGKEILGFEQSGKGTYLFGLEESYGCLIGTYARDKDAVSATVALCEAAAYYATKGKTLWDVMIDMYEKYGYCVDSITAMDFPGLEGMDKMKAMLSNLRENPLKDIAGYKVVKIRDYSNDTILDVESGKVEPTGLPASNVLYYELEGGAWVCVRPSGTEPKIKFYYGVKASSMDEAQAESAKFAEWAKAQA
;
A
#
# COMPACT_ATOMS: atom_id res chain seq x y z
N MET A 1 -9.17 -8.49 33.79
CA MET A 1 -10.19 -7.47 34.12
C MET A 1 -11.29 -7.55 33.08
N ASN A 2 -12.54 -7.38 33.48
CA ASN A 2 -13.64 -7.21 32.51
C ASN A 2 -13.59 -5.78 31.94
N TYR A 3 -14.28 -5.53 30.82
CA TYR A 3 -14.21 -4.24 30.12
C TYR A 3 -14.67 -3.05 30.98
N LYS A 4 -15.60 -3.24 31.93
CA LYS A 4 -16.07 -2.19 32.85
C LYS A 4 -15.02 -1.81 33.88
N GLU A 5 -14.29 -2.79 34.40
CA GLU A 5 -13.17 -2.57 35.33
C GLU A 5 -12.08 -1.72 34.66
N THR A 6 -11.67 -2.07 33.44
CA THR A 6 -10.66 -1.31 32.69
C THR A 6 -11.13 0.12 32.37
N TYR A 7 -12.41 0.31 32.04
CA TYR A 7 -13.00 1.64 31.84
C TYR A 7 -12.92 2.50 33.12
N GLN A 8 -13.27 1.93 34.27
CA GLN A 8 -13.19 2.64 35.56
C GLN A 8 -11.73 2.91 35.98
N GLU A 9 -10.80 2.02 35.64
CA GLU A 9 -9.37 2.25 35.82
C GLU A 9 -8.91 3.47 35.02
N TRP A 10 -9.30 3.59 33.75
CA TRP A 10 -8.97 4.77 32.94
C TRP A 10 -9.54 6.08 33.51
N LEU A 11 -10.74 6.04 34.09
CA LEU A 11 -11.35 7.21 34.73
C LEU A 11 -10.67 7.65 36.03
N SER A 12 -10.13 6.71 36.80
CA SER A 12 -9.60 6.95 38.14
C SER A 12 -8.08 7.08 38.20
N ASN A 13 -7.36 6.51 37.23
CA ASN A 13 -5.90 6.50 37.21
C ASN A 13 -5.35 7.89 36.82
N PRO A 14 -4.44 8.50 37.61
CA PRO A 14 -3.88 9.82 37.32
C PRO A 14 -2.97 9.86 36.09
N TYR A 15 -2.57 8.71 35.55
CA TYR A 15 -1.78 8.61 34.32
C TYR A 15 -2.52 9.12 33.08
N PHE A 16 -3.84 8.95 33.04
CA PHE A 16 -4.67 9.44 31.94
C PHE A 16 -5.06 10.91 32.17
N ASP A 17 -4.96 11.71 31.12
CA ASP A 17 -5.25 13.15 31.19
C ASP A 17 -6.75 13.44 31.32
N ASP A 18 -7.05 14.69 31.67
CA ASP A 18 -8.43 15.10 31.96
C ASP A 18 -9.32 15.13 30.70
N GLU A 19 -8.77 15.40 29.52
CA GLU A 19 -9.54 15.37 28.26
C GLU A 19 -9.91 13.93 27.88
N THR A 20 -9.00 12.97 28.04
CA THR A 20 -9.29 11.53 27.89
C THR A 20 -10.40 11.10 28.84
N LYS A 21 -10.32 11.51 30.11
CA LYS A 21 -11.36 11.20 31.11
C LYS A 21 -12.70 11.85 30.78
N LYS A 22 -12.68 13.06 30.24
CA LYS A 22 -13.89 13.79 29.81
C LYS A 22 -14.54 13.12 28.60
N GLU A 23 -13.76 12.67 27.62
CA GLU A 23 -14.26 11.86 26.50
C GLU A 23 -14.94 10.57 27.00
N LEU A 24 -14.30 9.86 27.93
CA LEU A 24 -14.87 8.65 28.53
C LEU A 24 -16.15 8.93 29.33
N LYS A 25 -16.20 10.01 30.12
CA LYS A 25 -17.42 10.41 30.85
C LYS A 25 -18.58 10.76 29.91
N ALA A 26 -18.30 11.29 28.72
CA ALA A 26 -19.35 11.62 27.75
C ALA A 26 -20.12 10.37 27.25
N ILE A 27 -19.52 9.19 27.35
CA ILE A 27 -20.13 7.91 26.97
C ILE A 27 -20.58 7.07 28.18
N GLU A 28 -20.63 7.63 29.39
CA GLU A 28 -20.89 6.86 30.62
C GLU A 28 -22.22 6.09 30.61
N ASN A 29 -23.20 6.57 29.82
CA ASN A 29 -24.51 5.97 29.65
C ASN A 29 -24.66 5.12 28.37
N ASP A 30 -23.59 4.95 27.58
CA ASP A 30 -23.55 4.12 26.36
C ASP A 30 -22.73 2.85 26.62
N GLU A 31 -23.39 1.80 27.12
CA GLU A 31 -22.74 0.52 27.45
C GLU A 31 -22.11 -0.15 26.22
N ASN A 32 -22.68 0.06 25.02
CA ASN A 32 -22.14 -0.53 23.80
C ASN A 32 -20.83 0.16 23.41
N GLU A 33 -20.77 1.49 23.43
CA GLU A 33 -19.53 2.21 23.09
C GLU A 33 -18.41 1.94 24.11
N ILE A 34 -18.74 1.85 25.41
CA ILE A 34 -17.78 1.43 26.45
C ILE A 34 -17.28 0.01 26.14
N LYS A 35 -18.19 -0.92 25.83
CA LYS A 35 -17.79 -2.29 25.49
C LYS A 35 -16.87 -2.29 24.27
N GLU A 36 -17.22 -1.64 23.17
CA GLU A 36 -16.43 -1.57 21.92
C GLU A 36 -15.02 -1.00 22.12
N ARG A 37 -14.84 -0.10 23.10
CA ARG A 37 -13.54 0.53 23.43
C ARG A 37 -12.65 -0.30 24.36
N PHE A 38 -13.22 -1.22 25.14
CA PHE A 38 -12.52 -1.92 26.23
C PHE A 38 -12.64 -3.45 26.22
N TYR A 39 -13.38 -4.06 25.29
CA TYR A 39 -13.55 -5.53 25.23
C TYR A 39 -12.28 -6.28 24.84
N ALA A 40 -11.37 -5.62 24.11
CA ALA A 40 -10.11 -6.18 23.64
C ALA A 40 -9.05 -5.08 23.57
N ASN A 41 -7.79 -5.47 23.42
CA ASN A 41 -6.75 -4.53 23.01
C ASN A 41 -6.82 -4.33 21.49
N LEU A 42 -6.49 -3.12 21.04
CA LEU A 42 -6.24 -2.88 19.63
C LEU A 42 -5.08 -3.78 19.16
N ALA A 43 -5.35 -4.65 18.20
CA ALA A 43 -4.39 -5.65 17.77
C ALA A 43 -3.20 -5.01 17.05
N PHE A 44 -1.98 -5.29 17.54
CA PHE A 44 -0.75 -4.99 16.81
C PHE A 44 -0.49 -6.13 15.82
N GLY A 45 -0.86 -5.91 14.55
CA GLY A 45 -0.73 -6.90 13.49
C GLY A 45 0.62 -6.84 12.77
N THR A 46 0.78 -7.65 11.72
CA THR A 46 2.00 -7.69 10.89
C THR A 46 2.24 -6.43 10.04
N ALA A 47 1.36 -5.43 10.16
CA ALA A 47 1.47 -4.11 9.55
C ALA A 47 1.43 -2.98 10.60
N GLY A 48 1.51 -3.31 11.90
CA GLY A 48 1.38 -2.38 13.02
C GLY A 48 -0.06 -2.20 13.53
N LEU A 49 -0.42 -0.99 13.98
CA LEU A 49 -1.76 -0.67 14.49
C LEU A 49 -2.63 0.00 13.42
N ARG A 50 -3.94 -0.25 13.50
CA ARG A 50 -4.95 0.52 12.79
C ARG A 50 -6.26 0.48 13.56
N GLY A 51 -6.87 1.63 13.82
CA GLY A 51 -8.12 1.69 14.57
C GLY A 51 -8.76 3.07 14.54
N ILE A 52 -9.99 3.13 15.06
CA ILE A 52 -10.72 4.39 15.24
C ILE A 52 -10.03 5.20 16.33
N ILE A 53 -9.87 6.51 16.11
CA ILE A 53 -9.33 7.46 17.09
C ILE A 53 -10.29 7.58 18.27
N GLY A 54 -9.77 7.54 19.50
CA GLY A 54 -10.55 7.81 20.71
C GLY A 54 -9.94 7.20 21.97
N ALA A 55 -10.51 7.54 23.12
CA ALA A 55 -10.10 6.97 24.41
C ALA A 55 -10.50 5.49 24.54
N GLY A 56 -9.57 4.66 25.03
CA GLY A 56 -9.77 3.23 25.30
C GLY A 56 -8.63 2.34 24.78
N ILE A 57 -8.58 1.11 25.25
CA ILE A 57 -7.53 0.14 24.87
C ILE A 57 -7.74 -0.46 23.46
N ASN A 58 -8.95 -0.37 22.92
CA ASN A 58 -9.30 -0.79 21.55
C ASN A 58 -9.50 0.41 20.59
N ARG A 59 -8.74 1.50 20.81
CA ARG A 59 -8.79 2.72 20.01
C ARG A 59 -7.38 3.25 19.76
N MET A 60 -7.23 4.04 18.71
CA MET A 60 -6.00 4.80 18.46
C MET A 60 -6.00 6.04 19.37
N ASN A 61 -5.01 6.12 20.26
CA ASN A 61 -4.74 7.27 21.12
C ASN A 61 -3.26 7.28 21.52
N ILE A 62 -2.82 8.37 22.16
CA ILE A 62 -1.43 8.56 22.56
C ILE A 62 -0.90 7.43 23.46
N TYR A 63 -1.74 6.85 24.33
CA TYR A 63 -1.31 5.79 25.24
C TYR A 63 -1.07 4.48 24.49
N VAL A 64 -1.97 4.11 23.59
CA VAL A 64 -1.82 2.91 22.75
C VAL A 64 -0.64 3.06 21.79
N VAL A 65 -0.42 4.24 21.23
CA VAL A 65 0.78 4.55 20.42
C VAL A 65 2.04 4.42 21.27
N ARG A 66 2.08 5.03 22.47
CA ARG A 66 3.21 4.90 23.41
C ARG A 66 3.49 3.44 23.77
N LYS A 67 2.46 2.62 23.98
CA LYS A 67 2.60 1.17 24.24
C LYS A 67 3.25 0.44 23.06
N ALA A 68 2.78 0.71 21.85
CA ALA A 68 3.36 0.12 20.64
C ALA A 68 4.82 0.55 20.46
N THR A 69 5.11 1.83 20.68
CA THR A 69 6.46 2.38 20.59
C THR A 69 7.39 1.85 21.69
N GLN A 70 6.90 1.66 22.92
CA GLN A 70 7.67 1.04 24.00
C GLN A 70 8.05 -0.40 23.63
N GLY A 71 7.11 -1.20 23.08
CA GLY A 71 7.43 -2.55 22.63
C GLY A 71 8.43 -2.58 21.46
N LEU A 72 8.34 -1.63 20.53
CA LEU A 72 9.35 -1.45 19.48
C LEU A 72 10.71 -1.06 20.07
N ALA A 73 10.75 -0.13 21.02
CA ALA A 73 11.98 0.29 21.69
C ALA A 73 12.66 -0.88 22.42
N ASP A 74 11.89 -1.66 23.17
CA ASP A 74 12.39 -2.84 23.87
C ASP A 74 12.97 -3.87 22.89
N TYR A 75 12.32 -4.06 21.73
CA TYR A 75 12.81 -4.97 20.70
C TYR A 75 14.09 -4.46 20.02
N ILE A 76 14.18 -3.17 19.72
CA ILE A 76 15.39 -2.52 19.19
C ILE A 76 16.57 -2.68 20.15
N LEU A 77 16.34 -2.44 21.44
CA LEU A 77 17.39 -2.57 22.47
C LEU A 77 17.87 -4.03 22.60
N GLU A 78 16.98 -5.02 22.43
CA GLU A 78 17.34 -6.44 22.42
C GLU A 78 18.25 -6.82 21.24
N GLN A 79 18.19 -6.11 20.11
CA GLN A 79 19.07 -6.40 18.97
C GLN A 79 20.55 -6.10 19.26
N GLY A 80 20.86 -5.37 20.33
CA GLY A 80 22.24 -5.10 20.76
C GLY A 80 23.06 -4.30 19.75
N THR A 81 22.41 -3.55 18.85
CA THR A 81 23.07 -2.73 17.83
C THR A 81 23.25 -1.27 18.29
N ASP A 82 24.25 -0.60 17.73
CA ASP A 82 24.49 0.83 17.92
C ASP A 82 23.59 1.71 17.03
N LYS A 83 22.86 1.12 16.06
CA LYS A 83 21.88 1.81 15.20
C LYS A 83 20.59 2.16 15.96
N LYS A 84 20.68 2.75 17.15
CA LYS A 84 19.53 3.13 17.98
C LYS A 84 18.90 4.42 17.48
N ARG A 85 18.43 4.42 16.24
CA ARG A 85 17.79 5.55 15.60
C ARG A 85 16.62 5.12 14.72
N VAL A 86 15.55 5.90 14.74
CA VAL A 86 14.27 5.61 14.07
C VAL A 86 13.79 6.84 13.32
N ALA A 87 13.38 6.68 12.06
CA ALA A 87 12.73 7.73 11.28
C ALA A 87 11.21 7.70 11.46
N ILE A 88 10.56 8.86 11.51
CA ILE A 88 9.12 8.98 11.77
C ILE A 88 8.50 9.94 10.75
N ALA A 89 7.53 9.44 9.99
CA ALA A 89 6.68 10.20 9.08
C ALA A 89 5.21 10.05 9.48
N PHE A 90 4.37 10.93 8.94
CA PHE A 90 2.94 10.92 9.21
C PHE A 90 2.15 11.58 8.08
N ASP A 91 0.85 11.28 7.98
CA ASP A 91 -0.05 11.87 6.98
C ASP A 91 -0.92 13.01 7.55
N SER A 92 -1.91 13.46 6.79
CA SER A 92 -2.79 14.59 7.12
C SER A 92 -3.93 14.26 8.09
N ARG A 93 -4.04 13.03 8.59
CA ARG A 93 -5.15 12.62 9.46
C ARG A 93 -5.10 13.31 10.82
N HIS A 94 -6.27 13.37 11.46
CA HIS A 94 -6.37 13.78 12.86
C HIS A 94 -5.44 12.97 13.75
N MET A 95 -4.79 13.65 14.70
CA MET A 95 -3.82 13.10 15.66
C MET A 95 -2.52 12.57 15.04
N SER A 96 -2.33 12.62 13.72
CA SER A 96 -1.10 12.12 13.08
C SER A 96 0.17 12.82 13.62
N PRO A 97 0.24 14.16 13.70
CA PRO A 97 1.36 14.87 14.34
C PRO A 97 1.56 14.50 15.81
N GLU A 98 0.49 14.38 16.59
CA GLU A 98 0.51 14.09 18.02
C GLU A 98 1.00 12.67 18.31
N PHE A 99 0.58 11.70 17.51
CA PHE A 99 1.04 10.32 17.60
C PHE A 99 2.50 10.18 17.16
N ALA A 100 2.94 10.93 16.16
CA ALA A 100 4.33 10.97 15.74
C ALA A 100 5.24 11.58 16.84
N ASP A 101 4.80 12.68 17.46
CA ASP A 101 5.51 13.30 18.59
C ASP A 101 5.58 12.36 19.81
N GLU A 102 4.47 11.72 20.17
CA GLU A 102 4.46 10.77 21.29
C GLU A 102 5.40 9.59 21.04
N ALA A 103 5.42 9.05 19.82
CA ALA A 103 6.34 7.99 19.45
C ALA A 103 7.81 8.46 19.59
N ALA A 104 8.13 9.65 19.07
CA ALA A 104 9.48 10.22 19.18
C ALA A 104 9.94 10.40 20.63
N ARG A 105 9.06 10.92 21.51
CA ARG A 105 9.35 11.09 22.94
C ARG A 105 9.50 9.75 23.68
N CYS A 106 8.69 8.76 23.34
CA CYS A 106 8.80 7.42 23.90
C CYS A 106 10.14 6.75 23.52
N LEU A 107 10.56 6.88 22.26
CA LEU A 107 11.88 6.41 21.80
C LEU A 107 13.02 7.13 22.53
N ALA A 108 12.95 8.45 22.62
CA ALA A 108 13.96 9.26 23.31
C ALA A 108 14.07 8.88 24.81
N ALA A 109 12.94 8.64 25.48
CA ALA A 109 12.93 8.16 26.87
C ALA A 109 13.58 6.77 27.06
N ASN A 110 13.73 6.01 25.98
CA ASN A 110 14.45 4.73 25.94
C ASN A 110 15.88 4.84 25.38
N GLY A 111 16.39 6.06 25.17
CA GLY A 111 17.74 6.30 24.64
C GLY A 111 17.89 6.00 23.15
N ILE A 112 16.78 6.01 22.40
CA ILE A 112 16.75 5.80 20.94
C ILE A 112 16.50 7.15 20.28
N LYS A 113 17.35 7.52 19.32
CA LYS A 113 17.21 8.78 18.59
C LYS A 113 16.01 8.71 17.63
N ALA A 114 15.13 9.70 17.66
CA ALA A 114 14.04 9.86 16.71
C ALA A 114 14.37 10.98 15.72
N PHE A 115 14.35 10.65 14.43
CA PHE A 115 14.27 11.63 13.35
C PHE A 115 12.81 11.76 12.96
N ILE A 116 12.22 12.94 13.12
CA ILE A 116 10.81 13.19 12.81
C ILE A 116 10.70 14.27 11.74
N PHE A 117 9.88 14.05 10.71
CA PHE A 117 9.66 15.07 9.70
C PHE A 117 8.93 16.29 10.29
N GLU A 118 9.32 17.49 9.85
CA GLU A 118 8.76 18.78 10.31
C GLU A 118 7.28 18.95 9.97
N SER A 119 6.80 18.20 8.98
CA SER A 119 5.42 18.15 8.51
C SER A 119 5.18 16.81 7.83
N LEU A 120 3.94 16.57 7.41
CA LEU A 120 3.52 15.33 6.76
C LEU A 120 4.41 14.96 5.55
N ARG A 121 4.71 13.67 5.38
CA ARG A 121 5.54 13.12 4.29
C ARG A 121 5.03 11.76 3.81
N PRO A 122 5.21 11.43 2.51
CA PRO A 122 4.81 10.13 1.95
C PRO A 122 5.43 8.92 2.65
N THR A 123 4.69 7.80 2.61
CA THR A 123 5.22 6.47 2.94
C THR A 123 6.52 6.11 2.20
N PRO A 124 6.63 6.29 0.87
CA PRO A 124 7.89 5.97 0.17
C PRO A 124 9.07 6.81 0.64
N GLU A 125 8.83 8.05 1.08
CA GLU A 125 9.89 8.92 1.59
C GLU A 125 10.35 8.48 2.99
N LEU A 126 9.46 7.99 3.85
CA LEU A 126 9.87 7.31 5.08
C LEU A 126 10.73 6.08 4.77
N SER A 127 10.27 5.23 3.83
CA SER A 127 10.98 4.02 3.43
C SER A 127 12.41 4.34 2.96
N PHE A 128 12.57 5.41 2.18
CA PHE A 128 13.87 5.96 1.80
C PHE A 128 14.66 6.51 3.01
N ALA A 129 14.04 7.34 3.85
CA ALA A 129 14.69 8.02 4.97
C ALA A 129 15.28 7.04 5.98
N VAL A 130 14.60 5.91 6.24
CA VAL A 130 15.13 4.84 7.12
C VAL A 130 16.50 4.38 6.64
N ARG A 131 16.65 4.13 5.33
CA ARG A 131 17.92 3.69 4.74
C ARG A 131 18.93 4.84 4.67
N HIS A 132 18.48 6.03 4.27
CA HIS A 132 19.32 7.20 4.07
C HIS A 132 19.98 7.69 5.38
N LEU A 133 19.23 7.65 6.48
CA LEU A 133 19.68 8.07 7.82
C LEU A 133 20.28 6.92 8.64
N ASP A 134 20.47 5.74 8.02
CA ASP A 134 20.95 4.49 8.64
C ASP A 134 20.19 4.12 9.92
N CYS A 135 18.87 4.23 9.88
CA CYS A 135 17.97 3.86 10.97
C CYS A 135 17.76 2.34 11.05
N ILE A 136 17.58 1.84 12.28
CA ILE A 136 17.21 0.43 12.49
C ILE A 136 15.72 0.19 12.16
N ALA A 137 14.89 1.22 12.29
CA ALA A 137 13.46 1.11 12.06
C ALA A 137 12.87 2.44 11.57
N GLY A 138 11.65 2.37 11.07
CA GLY A 138 10.82 3.53 10.76
C GLY A 138 9.40 3.38 11.32
N ILE A 139 8.74 4.51 11.58
CA ILE A 139 7.35 4.58 11.98
C ILE A 139 6.61 5.47 10.98
N ASN A 140 5.53 4.96 10.40
CA ASN A 140 4.60 5.78 9.63
C ASN A 140 3.27 5.89 10.35
N VAL A 141 2.89 7.10 10.77
CA VAL A 141 1.57 7.35 11.37
C VAL A 141 0.58 7.68 10.26
N THR A 142 -0.15 6.66 9.83
CA THR A 142 -1.14 6.77 8.76
C THR A 142 -2.07 5.56 8.74
N ALA A 143 -3.34 5.78 8.38
CA ALA A 143 -4.27 4.73 7.97
C ALA A 143 -4.48 4.67 6.45
N SER A 144 -3.54 5.21 5.66
CA SER A 144 -3.57 5.24 4.19
C SER A 144 -4.88 5.83 3.66
N HIS A 145 -5.71 5.04 3.00
CA HIS A 145 -6.96 5.45 2.40
C HIS A 145 -8.20 5.26 3.31
N ASN A 146 -8.05 4.82 4.56
CA ASN A 146 -9.19 4.59 5.47
C ASN A 146 -10.04 5.86 5.72
N PRO A 147 -11.29 5.73 6.22
CA PRO A 147 -12.11 6.89 6.57
C PRO A 147 -11.47 7.84 7.60
N PRO A 148 -11.92 9.11 7.70
CA PRO A 148 -11.33 10.15 8.57
C PRO A 148 -11.13 9.76 10.03
N GLN A 149 -12.07 8.99 10.60
CA GLN A 149 -12.04 8.57 12.01
C GLN A 149 -10.96 7.53 12.32
N TYR A 150 -10.30 6.97 11.32
CA TYR A 150 -9.22 6.00 11.49
C TYR A 150 -7.86 6.68 11.44
N ASN A 151 -6.95 6.19 12.28
CA ASN A 151 -5.51 6.39 12.12
C ASN A 151 -4.76 5.06 12.29
N GLY A 152 -3.46 5.06 12.05
CA GLY A 152 -2.63 3.86 12.11
C GLY A 152 -1.19 4.18 12.49
N TYR A 153 -0.45 3.12 12.76
CA TYR A 153 0.97 3.15 13.13
C TYR A 153 1.62 1.96 12.43
N LYS A 154 2.31 2.20 11.32
CA LYS A 154 3.04 1.17 10.55
C LYS A 154 4.50 1.16 10.99
N VAL A 155 5.11 -0.02 11.05
CA VAL A 155 6.53 -0.17 11.40
C VAL A 155 7.33 -0.73 10.24
N TYR A 156 8.47 -0.09 9.99
CA TYR A 156 9.46 -0.43 8.99
C TYR A 156 10.75 -0.88 9.68
N TRP A 157 11.54 -1.73 9.04
CA TRP A 157 12.84 -2.16 9.56
C TRP A 157 14.02 -1.53 8.79
N GLU A 158 15.26 -1.88 9.10
CA GLU A 158 16.46 -1.21 8.60
C GLU A 158 16.66 -1.30 7.08
N ASP A 159 16.01 -2.27 6.44
CA ASP A 159 15.98 -2.38 4.99
C ASP A 159 15.09 -1.33 4.33
N GLY A 160 14.29 -0.60 5.12
CA GLY A 160 13.30 0.37 4.68
C GLY A 160 11.96 -0.26 4.29
N ALA A 161 11.77 -1.57 4.44
CA ALA A 161 10.52 -2.27 4.14
C ALA A 161 9.64 -2.36 5.40
N GLN A 162 8.32 -2.50 5.22
CA GLN A 162 7.47 -2.87 6.33
C GLN A 162 7.94 -4.22 6.90
N PHE A 163 8.16 -4.29 8.20
CA PHE A 163 8.79 -5.44 8.83
C PHE A 163 8.09 -6.79 8.53
N THR A 164 8.90 -7.82 8.32
CA THR A 164 8.46 -9.22 8.26
C THR A 164 9.00 -9.99 9.45
N ASP A 165 8.66 -11.26 9.58
CA ASP A 165 9.33 -12.13 10.54
C ASP A 165 10.84 -12.24 10.23
N PRO A 166 11.69 -12.32 11.28
CA PRO A 166 11.35 -12.48 12.70
C PRO A 166 10.98 -11.18 13.44
N HIS A 167 11.20 -10.01 12.84
CA HIS A 167 11.02 -8.72 13.51
C HIS A 167 9.56 -8.39 13.84
N ALA A 168 8.63 -8.70 12.93
CA ALA A 168 7.19 -8.48 13.16
C ALA A 168 6.70 -9.25 14.40
N SER A 169 6.97 -10.56 14.49
CA SER A 169 6.64 -11.36 15.68
C SER A 169 7.38 -10.90 16.93
N GLY A 170 8.65 -10.51 16.81
CA GLY A 170 9.45 -10.01 17.92
C GLY A 170 8.89 -8.74 18.57
N VAL A 171 8.57 -7.72 17.76
CA VAL A 171 7.94 -6.48 18.25
C VAL A 171 6.56 -6.77 18.84
N THR A 172 5.74 -7.59 18.16
CA THR A 172 4.41 -7.98 18.65
C THR A 172 4.48 -8.62 20.03
N ALA A 173 5.45 -9.51 20.26
CA ALA A 173 5.67 -10.16 21.55
C ALA A 173 6.01 -9.13 22.65
N LYS A 174 6.85 -8.13 22.35
CA LYS A 174 7.18 -7.05 23.31
C LYS A 174 5.97 -6.18 23.63
N VAL A 175 5.21 -5.76 22.62
CA VAL A 175 3.99 -4.96 22.82
C VAL A 175 2.97 -5.71 23.68
N ASN A 176 2.79 -7.01 23.43
CA ASN A 176 1.84 -7.84 24.18
C ASN A 176 2.31 -8.16 25.61
N ALA A 177 3.63 -8.15 25.87
CA ALA A 177 4.17 -8.35 27.21
C ALA A 177 3.89 -7.16 28.15
N ILE A 178 3.59 -5.98 27.61
CA ILE A 178 3.22 -4.80 28.41
C ILE A 178 1.76 -4.94 28.87
N THR A 179 1.59 -5.30 30.15
CA THR A 179 0.28 -5.46 30.80
C THR A 179 -0.21 -4.17 31.47
N ASP A 180 0.70 -3.32 31.93
CA ASP A 180 0.41 -2.01 32.53
C ASP A 180 0.95 -0.88 31.64
N ILE A 181 0.02 -0.17 30.97
CA ILE A 181 0.34 0.91 30.04
C ILE A 181 0.96 2.13 30.71
N SER A 182 0.77 2.29 32.03
CA SER A 182 1.36 3.39 32.80
C SER A 182 2.87 3.27 32.99
N THR A 183 3.43 2.08 32.74
CA THR A 183 4.88 1.82 32.79
C THR A 183 5.61 2.25 31.51
N CYS A 184 4.89 2.57 30.43
CA CYS A 184 5.50 2.99 29.17
C CYS A 184 6.16 4.36 29.34
N LYS A 185 7.42 4.48 28.93
CA LYS A 185 8.20 5.71 29.16
C LYS A 185 7.83 6.79 28.15
N THR A 186 7.93 8.03 28.60
CA THR A 186 7.90 9.23 27.76
C THR A 186 8.71 10.32 28.46
N ILE A 187 9.19 11.29 27.71
CA ILE A 187 9.99 12.43 28.22
C ILE A 187 9.46 13.71 27.56
N SER A 188 9.76 14.88 28.14
CA SER A 188 9.43 16.16 27.48
C SER A 188 10.17 16.29 26.15
N LYS A 189 9.57 17.01 25.20
CA LYS A 189 10.21 17.27 23.90
C LYS A 189 11.50 18.08 24.08
N GLU A 190 11.49 19.04 24.99
CA GLU A 190 12.63 19.90 25.30
C GLU A 190 13.83 19.10 25.83
N ASP A 191 13.59 18.16 26.74
CA ASP A 191 14.65 17.29 27.27
C ASP A 191 15.16 16.32 26.19
N ALA A 192 14.26 15.78 25.35
CA ALA A 192 14.66 14.89 24.25
C ALA A 192 15.53 15.60 23.21
N VAL A 193 15.19 16.84 22.85
CA VAL A 193 15.98 17.70 21.97
C VAL A 193 17.32 18.04 22.62
N THR A 194 17.31 18.44 23.89
CA THR A 194 18.55 18.76 24.66
C THR A 194 19.49 17.56 24.74
N ALA A 195 18.94 16.34 24.85
CA ALA A 195 19.71 15.10 24.84
C ALA A 195 20.18 14.67 23.44
N GLY A 196 19.79 15.36 22.37
CA GLY A 196 20.10 14.98 20.98
C GLY A 196 19.37 13.73 20.50
N LEU A 197 18.27 13.34 21.17
CA LEU A 197 17.48 12.15 20.88
C LEU A 197 16.19 12.46 20.11
N TYR A 198 15.88 13.72 19.86
CA TYR A 198 14.78 14.16 19.02
C TYR A 198 15.32 15.17 18.01
N GLU A 199 15.28 14.83 16.73
CA GLU A 199 15.77 15.66 15.63
C GLU A 199 14.69 15.85 14.58
N VAL A 200 14.39 17.11 14.26
CA VAL A 200 13.46 17.46 13.20
C VAL A 200 14.19 17.44 11.86
N ILE A 201 13.67 16.69 10.89
CA ILE A 201 14.18 16.58 9.53
C ILE A 201 13.17 17.14 8.51
N GLY A 202 13.62 17.41 7.29
CA GLY A 202 12.81 17.96 6.22
C GLY A 202 13.62 18.08 4.94
N LYS A 203 13.76 19.30 4.43
CA LYS A 203 14.34 19.62 3.12
C LYS A 203 15.55 18.78 2.68
N GLU A 204 16.55 18.54 3.53
CA GLU A 204 17.74 17.76 3.13
C GLU A 204 17.41 16.32 2.73
N VAL A 205 16.47 15.69 3.46
CA VAL A 205 15.97 14.35 3.15
C VAL A 205 15.03 14.42 1.95
N ASP A 206 14.16 15.44 1.88
CA ASP A 206 13.26 15.66 0.74
C ASP A 206 14.06 15.79 -0.57
N ASP A 207 15.13 16.58 -0.58
CA ASP A 207 16.01 16.80 -1.73
C ASP A 207 16.68 15.48 -2.17
N ALA A 208 17.15 14.69 -1.22
CA ALA A 208 17.80 13.41 -1.49
C ALA A 208 16.80 12.38 -2.06
N TYR A 209 15.58 12.34 -1.52
CA TYR A 209 14.51 11.49 -2.02
C TYR A 209 14.09 11.88 -3.45
N ILE A 210 13.82 13.17 -3.69
CA ILE A 210 13.44 13.68 -5.01
C ILE A 210 14.54 13.39 -6.05
N ALA A 211 15.80 13.55 -5.69
CA ALA A 211 16.92 13.20 -6.57
C ALA A 211 16.94 11.70 -6.95
N GLU A 212 16.55 10.79 -6.05
CA GLU A 212 16.42 9.36 -6.38
C GLU A 212 15.21 9.08 -7.28
N VAL A 213 14.10 9.81 -7.10
CA VAL A 213 12.93 9.73 -7.99
C VAL A 213 13.28 10.19 -9.40
N GLU A 214 13.95 11.34 -9.54
CA GLU A 214 14.36 11.90 -10.84
C GLU A 214 15.35 11.00 -11.58
N LYS A 215 16.25 10.31 -10.86
CA LYS A 215 17.16 9.31 -11.45
C LYS A 215 16.43 8.15 -12.14
N GLN A 216 15.14 7.95 -11.88
CA GLN A 216 14.37 6.89 -12.54
C GLN A 216 13.89 7.29 -13.94
N VAL A 217 14.01 8.56 -14.33
CA VAL A 217 13.62 9.04 -15.67
C VAL A 217 14.53 8.44 -16.74
N ILE A 218 13.94 7.94 -17.83
CA ILE A 218 14.67 7.25 -18.91
C ILE A 218 14.76 8.13 -20.17
N ASN A 219 13.75 8.95 -20.45
CA ASN A 219 13.55 9.69 -21.69
C ASN A 219 13.40 11.21 -21.44
N HIS A 220 14.49 11.86 -20.98
CA HIS A 220 14.53 13.33 -20.85
C HIS A 220 14.20 14.06 -22.15
N ASP A 221 14.69 13.61 -23.31
CA ASP A 221 14.39 14.25 -24.60
C ASP A 221 12.88 14.31 -24.91
N SER A 222 12.12 13.28 -24.52
CA SER A 222 10.67 13.25 -24.69
C SER A 222 9.96 14.20 -23.74
N ILE A 223 10.44 14.30 -22.50
CA ILE A 223 9.96 15.28 -21.52
C ILE A 223 10.21 16.69 -22.07
N ASP A 224 11.43 17.03 -22.50
CA ASP A 224 11.77 18.34 -23.06
C ASP A 224 10.85 18.71 -24.24
N ALA A 225 10.52 17.73 -25.09
CA ALA A 225 9.67 17.93 -26.26
C ALA A 225 8.18 18.13 -25.93
N MET A 226 7.67 17.52 -24.85
CA MET A 226 6.22 17.35 -24.63
C MET A 226 5.69 17.83 -23.28
N ALA A 227 6.51 17.94 -22.23
CA ALA A 227 6.06 18.25 -20.86
C ALA A 227 5.33 19.60 -20.75
N SER A 228 5.77 20.61 -21.51
CA SER A 228 5.11 21.92 -21.58
C SER A 228 3.81 21.93 -22.39
N LYS A 229 3.49 20.85 -23.10
CA LYS A 229 2.26 20.69 -23.91
C LYS A 229 1.23 19.82 -23.22
N LEU A 230 1.69 18.81 -22.48
CA LEU A 230 0.81 17.93 -21.70
C LEU A 230 0.12 18.72 -20.60
N LYS A 231 -1.16 18.43 -20.39
CA LYS A 231 -1.99 19.01 -19.33
C LYS A 231 -2.38 17.91 -18.36
N ILE A 232 -2.05 18.11 -17.10
CA ILE A 232 -2.22 17.11 -16.06
C ILE A 232 -3.13 17.71 -15.00
N VAL A 233 -4.24 17.03 -14.68
CA VAL A 233 -4.97 17.31 -13.46
C VAL A 233 -4.45 16.38 -12.37
N TYR A 234 -4.16 16.95 -11.21
CA TYR A 234 -3.67 16.20 -10.05
C TYR A 234 -4.51 16.50 -8.82
N THR A 235 -4.83 15.47 -8.04
CA THR A 235 -5.39 15.62 -6.71
C THR A 235 -4.57 14.81 -5.70
N PRO A 236 -4.08 15.44 -4.62
CA PRO A 236 -3.42 14.71 -3.54
C PRO A 236 -4.43 14.12 -2.55
N LEU A 237 -5.74 14.34 -2.73
CA LEU A 237 -6.81 13.98 -1.79
C LEU A 237 -6.50 14.44 -0.35
N HIS A 238 -6.08 15.70 -0.20
CA HIS A 238 -5.62 16.29 1.05
C HIS A 238 -4.37 15.62 1.66
N GLY A 239 -3.65 14.84 0.85
CA GLY A 239 -2.58 13.95 1.28
C GLY A 239 -1.16 14.49 1.10
N THR A 240 -0.23 13.61 1.45
CA THR A 240 1.22 13.84 1.45
C THR A 240 1.83 13.99 0.06
N GLY A 241 1.16 13.51 -0.98
CA GLY A 241 1.65 13.59 -2.36
C GLY A 241 1.73 15.01 -2.92
N ASN A 242 1.02 16.00 -2.33
CA ASN A 242 0.88 17.35 -2.89
C ASN A 242 2.23 17.98 -3.26
N LEU A 243 3.09 18.18 -2.25
CA LEU A 243 4.38 18.84 -2.44
C LEU A 243 5.36 18.03 -3.31
N PRO A 244 5.65 16.74 -3.02
CA PRO A 244 6.67 16.00 -3.77
C PRO A 244 6.29 15.77 -5.23
N VAL A 245 5.02 15.46 -5.54
CA VAL A 245 4.56 15.27 -6.94
C VAL A 245 4.68 16.56 -7.72
N ARG A 246 4.22 17.69 -7.18
CA ARG A 246 4.31 18.98 -7.88
C ARG A 246 5.74 19.42 -8.08
N ARG A 247 6.58 19.22 -7.07
CA ARG A 247 8.00 19.56 -7.14
C ARG A 247 8.69 18.80 -8.27
N VAL A 248 8.63 17.46 -8.25
CA VAL A 248 9.34 16.65 -9.26
C VAL A 248 8.80 16.87 -10.67
N LEU A 249 7.49 17.09 -10.83
CA LEU A 249 6.91 17.43 -12.14
C LEU A 249 7.37 18.82 -12.61
N ASP A 250 7.46 19.81 -11.72
CA ASP A 250 7.96 21.13 -12.08
C ASP A 250 9.45 21.11 -12.44
N ASP A 251 10.27 20.39 -11.66
CA ASP A 251 11.70 20.19 -11.87
C ASP A 251 11.97 19.53 -13.24
N LEU A 252 11.12 18.58 -13.65
CA LEU A 252 11.15 17.94 -14.97
C LEU A 252 10.48 18.76 -16.10
N GLY A 253 9.90 19.93 -15.82
CA GLY A 253 9.37 20.83 -16.85
C GLY A 253 7.90 20.62 -17.24
N PHE A 254 7.14 19.82 -16.48
CA PHE A 254 5.69 19.72 -16.65
C PHE A 254 5.00 20.95 -16.04
N LYS A 255 4.83 22.00 -16.85
CA LYS A 255 4.33 23.30 -16.35
C LYS A 255 2.80 23.43 -16.30
N ASN A 256 2.05 22.53 -16.94
CA ASN A 256 0.58 22.56 -16.93
C ASN A 256 0.01 21.49 -15.96
N VAL A 257 0.43 21.54 -14.70
CA VAL A 257 -0.12 20.70 -13.63
C VAL A 257 -1.18 21.51 -12.88
N TYR A 258 -2.44 21.12 -13.02
CA TYR A 258 -3.59 21.75 -12.39
C TYR A 258 -4.02 20.93 -11.18
N VAL A 259 -3.80 21.47 -9.99
CA VAL A 259 -4.22 20.82 -8.75
C VAL A 259 -5.70 21.10 -8.50
N VAL A 260 -6.45 20.09 -8.08
CA VAL A 260 -7.86 20.25 -7.65
C VAL A 260 -7.90 21.13 -6.40
N PRO A 261 -8.40 22.38 -6.48
CA PRO A 261 -8.28 23.35 -5.38
C PRO A 261 -8.93 22.88 -4.08
N GLU A 262 -10.06 22.20 -4.17
CA GLU A 262 -10.83 21.71 -3.02
C GLU A 262 -10.14 20.53 -2.31
N GLN A 263 -9.14 19.92 -2.94
CA GLN A 263 -8.42 18.74 -2.43
C GLN A 263 -6.92 19.01 -2.24
N GLU A 264 -6.46 20.24 -2.45
CA GLU A 264 -5.04 20.62 -2.45
C GLU A 264 -4.44 20.59 -1.04
N LEU A 265 -5.07 21.25 -0.08
CA LEU A 265 -4.49 21.46 1.25
C LEU A 265 -4.78 20.27 2.18
N PRO A 266 -3.85 19.94 3.10
CA PRO A 266 -4.06 18.93 4.12
C PRO A 266 -5.31 19.19 4.95
N ASP A 267 -6.17 18.17 5.06
CA ASP A 267 -7.39 18.18 5.84
C ASP A 267 -7.75 16.74 6.24
N GLY A 268 -7.68 16.45 7.55
CA GLY A 268 -7.93 15.12 8.11
C GLY A 268 -9.40 14.69 8.08
N ASP A 269 -10.34 15.62 7.81
CA ASP A 269 -11.76 15.30 7.62
C ASP A 269 -12.07 14.81 6.21
N PHE A 270 -11.13 14.98 5.25
CA PHE A 270 -11.30 14.64 3.84
C PHE A 270 -12.65 15.14 3.27
N PRO A 271 -12.99 16.43 3.39
CA PRO A 271 -14.37 16.95 3.23
C PRO A 271 -15.02 16.72 1.86
N THR A 272 -14.24 16.32 0.87
CA THR A 272 -14.71 16.08 -0.51
C THR A 272 -15.01 14.60 -0.81
N VAL A 273 -14.60 13.67 0.07
CA VAL A 273 -14.71 12.21 -0.15
C VAL A 273 -15.00 11.48 1.16
N SER A 274 -15.82 10.43 1.11
CA SER A 274 -16.06 9.61 2.31
C SER A 274 -14.87 8.71 2.64
N TYR A 275 -14.09 8.38 1.60
CA TYR A 275 -13.01 7.43 1.62
C TYR A 275 -11.94 7.89 0.62
N PRO A 276 -10.79 8.41 1.07
CA PRO A 276 -9.75 8.99 0.21
C PRO A 276 -8.93 7.88 -0.49
N ASN A 277 -9.60 7.04 -1.28
CA ASN A 277 -8.99 5.95 -2.02
C ASN A 277 -9.00 6.26 -3.52
N PRO A 278 -7.84 6.33 -4.20
CA PRO A 278 -7.75 6.60 -5.63
C PRO A 278 -8.20 5.42 -6.53
N GLU A 279 -8.97 4.49 -5.97
CA GLU A 279 -9.73 3.46 -6.70
C GLU A 279 -11.22 3.85 -6.83
N ALA A 280 -11.71 4.73 -5.96
CA ALA A 280 -13.11 5.10 -5.87
C ALA A 280 -13.46 6.17 -6.92
N LYS A 281 -14.59 6.00 -7.61
CA LYS A 281 -15.07 6.97 -8.60
C LYS A 281 -15.28 8.37 -7.99
N GLU A 282 -15.74 8.44 -6.74
CA GLU A 282 -15.95 9.71 -6.04
C GLU A 282 -14.67 10.54 -5.87
N ALA A 283 -13.53 9.88 -5.67
CA ALA A 283 -12.23 10.54 -5.52
C ALA A 283 -11.81 11.32 -6.78
N PHE A 284 -12.35 10.96 -7.94
CA PHE A 284 -12.06 11.61 -9.22
C PHE A 284 -13.12 12.61 -9.67
N ALA A 285 -14.25 12.75 -8.98
CA ALA A 285 -15.36 13.58 -9.46
C ALA A 285 -14.92 15.04 -9.75
N LEU A 286 -14.20 15.66 -8.81
CA LEU A 286 -13.66 17.01 -8.96
C LEU A 286 -12.52 17.06 -9.98
N GLY A 287 -11.62 16.07 -9.95
CA GLY A 287 -10.52 15.97 -10.91
C GLY A 287 -11.00 15.85 -12.36
N LEU A 288 -12.02 15.04 -12.62
CA LEU A 288 -12.62 14.86 -13.94
C LEU A 288 -13.38 16.12 -14.41
N ALA A 289 -14.01 16.86 -13.48
CA ALA A 289 -14.63 18.13 -13.81
C ALA A 289 -13.58 19.16 -14.25
N LEU A 290 -12.48 19.29 -13.49
CA LEU A 290 -11.35 20.15 -13.84
C LEU A 290 -10.67 19.70 -15.14
N ALA A 291 -10.57 18.38 -15.37
CA ALA A 291 -9.98 17.83 -16.58
C ALA A 291 -10.77 18.22 -17.83
N LYS A 292 -12.11 18.16 -17.77
CA LYS A 292 -12.99 18.65 -18.84
C LYS A 292 -12.84 20.15 -19.07
N GLU A 293 -12.67 20.95 -18.01
CA GLU A 293 -12.45 22.40 -18.12
C GLU A 293 -11.11 22.72 -18.79
N LYS A 294 -10.03 22.05 -18.38
CA LYS A 294 -8.67 22.30 -18.89
C LYS A 294 -8.35 21.56 -20.19
N ASP A 295 -9.22 20.64 -20.59
CA ASP A 295 -8.96 19.68 -21.66
C ASP A 295 -7.70 18.86 -21.39
N ALA A 296 -7.62 18.28 -20.19
CA ALA A 296 -6.43 17.59 -19.69
C ALA A 296 -6.20 16.22 -20.35
N ASP A 297 -4.94 15.82 -20.49
CA ASP A 297 -4.55 14.51 -21.03
C ASP A 297 -4.63 13.40 -19.97
N LEU A 298 -4.31 13.77 -18.72
CA LEU A 298 -4.24 12.87 -17.57
C LEU A 298 -4.99 13.44 -16.36
N VAL A 299 -5.61 12.56 -15.58
CA VAL A 299 -6.12 12.88 -14.24
C VAL A 299 -5.53 11.88 -13.26
N LEU A 300 -4.78 12.40 -12.29
CA LEU A 300 -3.97 11.61 -11.35
C LEU A 300 -4.47 11.87 -9.92
N ALA A 301 -4.57 10.81 -9.13
CA ALA A 301 -4.92 10.90 -7.71
C ALA A 301 -3.98 10.04 -6.87
N THR A 302 -3.43 10.61 -5.80
CA THR A 302 -2.68 9.83 -4.79
C THR A 302 -3.53 9.68 -3.53
N ASP A 303 -3.37 8.56 -2.82
CA ASP A 303 -3.96 8.40 -1.49
C ASP A 303 -3.21 9.26 -0.43
N PRO A 304 -3.75 9.40 0.80
CA PRO A 304 -3.20 10.32 1.78
C PRO A 304 -1.73 10.11 2.15
N ASP A 305 -1.23 8.87 2.12
CA ASP A 305 0.17 8.52 2.39
C ASP A 305 1.00 8.28 1.11
N ALA A 306 0.43 8.57 -0.05
CA ALA A 306 1.06 8.58 -1.37
C ALA A 306 1.84 7.29 -1.71
N ASP A 307 1.27 6.14 -1.32
CA ASP A 307 1.75 4.81 -1.70
C ASP A 307 0.91 4.21 -2.83
N ARG A 308 -0.16 4.89 -3.28
CA ARG A 308 -1.00 4.50 -4.43
C ARG A 308 -1.21 5.63 -5.43
N LEU A 309 -1.32 5.26 -6.70
CA LEU A 309 -1.64 6.16 -7.81
C LEU A 309 -2.85 5.65 -8.61
N GLY A 310 -3.95 6.39 -8.55
CA GLY A 310 -5.09 6.23 -9.44
C GLY A 310 -4.96 7.11 -10.68
N VAL A 311 -5.46 6.62 -11.81
CA VAL A 311 -5.22 7.22 -13.12
C VAL A 311 -6.49 7.18 -13.97
N TYR A 312 -6.82 8.32 -14.58
CA TYR A 312 -7.65 8.37 -15.77
C TYR A 312 -6.84 8.95 -16.92
N VAL A 313 -7.01 8.34 -18.10
CA VAL A 313 -6.37 8.77 -19.35
C VAL A 313 -7.44 9.21 -20.34
N LYS A 314 -7.15 10.23 -21.15
CA LYS A 314 -8.07 10.67 -22.19
C LYS A 314 -7.97 9.78 -23.43
N ASP A 315 -9.10 9.32 -23.94
CA ASP A 315 -9.19 8.73 -25.28
C ASP A 315 -9.30 9.86 -26.32
N ALA A 316 -8.31 9.99 -27.19
CA ALA A 316 -8.31 11.02 -28.22
C ALA A 316 -9.46 10.87 -29.24
N LYS A 317 -10.03 9.67 -29.41
CA LYS A 317 -11.10 9.41 -30.39
C LYS A 317 -12.46 9.87 -29.88
N SER A 318 -12.82 9.49 -28.66
CA SER A 318 -14.11 9.85 -28.05
C SER A 318 -14.07 11.16 -27.26
N GLY A 319 -12.89 11.56 -26.78
CA GLY A 319 -12.72 12.65 -25.81
C GLY A 319 -13.06 12.26 -24.37
N GLU A 320 -13.46 11.01 -24.13
CA GLU A 320 -13.81 10.51 -22.80
C GLU A 320 -12.57 10.19 -21.95
N TYR A 321 -12.75 10.26 -20.63
CA TYR A 321 -11.73 9.87 -19.66
C TYR A 321 -11.95 8.44 -19.21
N ILE A 322 -10.97 7.58 -19.46
CA ILE A 322 -11.03 6.15 -19.21
C ILE A 322 -10.24 5.83 -17.93
N PRO A 323 -10.86 5.18 -16.93
CA PRO A 323 -10.14 4.75 -15.73
C PRO A 323 -9.16 3.64 -16.08
N LEU A 324 -7.94 3.74 -15.55
CA LEU A 324 -7.01 2.61 -15.50
C LEU A 324 -7.07 2.01 -14.09
N THR A 325 -7.34 0.71 -13.99
CA THR A 325 -7.20 -0.01 -12.73
C THR A 325 -5.72 -0.11 -12.33
N GLY A 326 -5.42 -0.45 -11.09
CA GLY A 326 -4.03 -0.66 -10.65
C GLY A 326 -3.30 -1.74 -11.46
N ASN A 327 -4.01 -2.78 -11.90
CA ASN A 327 -3.48 -3.77 -12.85
C ASN A 327 -3.13 -3.14 -14.21
N MET A 328 -3.97 -2.25 -14.74
CA MET A 328 -3.75 -1.61 -16.03
C MET A 328 -2.59 -0.61 -15.96
N SER A 329 -2.62 0.34 -15.01
CA SER A 329 -1.57 1.36 -14.88
C SER A 329 -0.23 0.73 -14.51
N GLY A 330 -0.21 -0.24 -13.60
CA GLY A 330 1.00 -0.98 -13.24
C GLY A 330 1.57 -1.79 -14.41
N SER A 331 0.73 -2.45 -15.21
CA SER A 331 1.18 -3.17 -16.42
C SER A 331 1.73 -2.22 -17.48
N LEU A 332 1.07 -1.08 -17.70
CA LEU A 332 1.54 -0.04 -18.63
C LEU A 332 2.91 0.47 -18.23
N LEU A 333 3.10 0.80 -16.95
CA LEU A 333 4.40 1.25 -16.44
C LEU A 333 5.46 0.14 -16.53
N CYS A 334 5.10 -1.12 -16.29
CA CYS A 334 6.00 -2.25 -16.47
C CYS A 334 6.45 -2.38 -17.95
N GLU A 335 5.51 -2.37 -18.90
CA GLU A 335 5.80 -2.38 -20.35
C GLU A 335 6.70 -1.20 -20.73
N TYR A 336 6.35 0.00 -20.29
CA TYR A 336 7.12 1.21 -20.55
C TYR A 336 8.55 1.05 -20.04
N VAL A 337 8.74 0.78 -18.74
CA VAL A 337 10.06 0.68 -18.12
C VAL A 337 10.92 -0.39 -18.79
N LEU A 338 10.37 -1.59 -19.06
CA LEU A 338 11.12 -2.66 -19.73
C LEU A 338 11.47 -2.31 -21.17
N SER A 339 10.52 -1.76 -21.93
CA SER A 339 10.75 -1.36 -23.32
C SER A 339 11.83 -0.29 -23.43
N GLN A 340 11.78 0.73 -22.57
CA GLN A 340 12.72 1.85 -22.60
C GLN A 340 14.09 1.48 -22.07
N LYS A 341 14.19 0.71 -20.97
CA LYS A 341 15.47 0.18 -20.49
C LYS A 341 16.14 -0.67 -21.57
N LYS A 342 15.38 -1.54 -22.25
CA LYS A 342 15.89 -2.34 -23.37
C LYS A 342 16.34 -1.47 -24.54
N GLU A 343 15.57 -0.47 -24.92
CA GLU A 343 15.88 0.44 -26.04
C GLU A 343 17.17 1.22 -25.77
N LYS A 344 17.33 1.81 -24.56
CA LYS A 344 18.51 2.60 -24.20
C LYS A 344 19.78 1.77 -24.01
N ALA A 345 19.67 0.59 -23.40
CA ALA A 345 20.82 -0.26 -23.10
C ALA A 345 21.13 -1.30 -24.20
N GLY A 346 20.27 -1.44 -25.21
CA GLY A 346 20.34 -2.47 -26.26
C GLY A 346 19.84 -3.85 -25.82
N SER A 347 19.90 -4.16 -24.52
CA SER A 347 19.33 -5.38 -23.93
C SER A 347 18.97 -5.15 -22.47
N LEU A 348 18.07 -5.99 -21.94
CA LEU A 348 17.84 -6.07 -20.49
C LEU A 348 18.89 -6.99 -19.84
N PRO A 349 19.16 -6.83 -18.53
CA PRO A 349 19.99 -7.77 -17.78
C PRO A 349 19.47 -9.21 -17.93
N ALA A 350 20.38 -10.16 -18.15
CA ALA A 350 20.01 -11.56 -18.34
C ALA A 350 19.37 -12.19 -17.09
N ASP A 351 19.66 -11.63 -15.91
CA ASP A 351 19.06 -11.99 -14.63
C ASP A 351 18.02 -10.97 -14.15
N GLY A 352 17.50 -10.15 -15.07
CA GLY A 352 16.46 -9.16 -14.81
C GLY A 352 15.16 -9.80 -14.34
N ALA A 353 14.51 -9.20 -13.34
CA ALA A 353 13.30 -9.70 -12.73
C ALA A 353 12.21 -8.64 -12.57
N VAL A 354 10.96 -9.04 -12.84
CA VAL A 354 9.73 -8.32 -12.46
C VAL A 354 9.08 -9.07 -11.31
N VAL A 355 8.65 -8.35 -10.28
CA VAL A 355 8.06 -8.94 -9.07
C VAL A 355 6.60 -8.49 -8.94
N LYS A 356 5.65 -9.41 -8.78
CA LYS A 356 4.22 -9.10 -8.61
C LYS A 356 3.61 -9.86 -7.45
N SER A 357 2.53 -9.35 -6.85
CA SER A 357 1.71 -10.16 -5.95
C SER A 357 0.97 -11.27 -6.73
N ILE A 358 0.67 -12.38 -6.06
CA ILE A 358 -0.12 -13.51 -6.60
C ILE A 358 -1.55 -13.14 -7.04
N VAL A 359 -2.02 -11.93 -6.76
CA VAL A 359 -3.36 -11.42 -7.13
C VAL A 359 -3.28 -10.28 -8.16
N THR A 360 -2.07 -10.01 -8.67
CA THR A 360 -1.84 -9.10 -9.80
C THR A 360 -2.06 -9.82 -11.12
N THR A 361 -2.64 -9.10 -12.08
CA THR A 361 -2.99 -9.57 -13.43
C THR A 361 -1.91 -10.43 -14.10
N ASN A 362 -2.35 -11.42 -14.87
CA ASN A 362 -1.47 -12.23 -15.71
C ASN A 362 -1.00 -11.50 -16.99
N LEU A 363 -1.47 -10.27 -17.24
CA LEU A 363 -0.90 -9.43 -18.30
C LEU A 363 0.61 -9.19 -18.07
N VAL A 364 1.03 -9.05 -16.81
CA VAL A 364 2.44 -8.88 -16.43
C VAL A 364 3.27 -10.12 -16.80
N ASP A 365 2.68 -11.31 -16.76
CA ASP A 365 3.36 -12.56 -17.14
C ASP A 365 3.68 -12.57 -18.62
N GLU A 366 2.74 -12.11 -19.44
CA GLU A 366 2.91 -12.02 -20.90
C GLU A 366 3.96 -10.95 -21.26
N ILE A 367 3.96 -9.82 -20.54
CA ILE A 367 5.01 -8.80 -20.64
C ILE A 367 6.38 -9.40 -20.29
N ALA A 368 6.51 -10.03 -19.11
CA ALA A 368 7.78 -10.61 -18.65
C ALA A 368 8.32 -11.66 -19.64
N LYS A 369 7.46 -12.54 -20.16
CA LYS A 369 7.80 -13.51 -21.21
C LYS A 369 8.28 -12.83 -22.48
N ALA A 370 7.61 -11.78 -22.95
CA ALA A 370 7.97 -11.09 -24.19
C ALA A 370 9.32 -10.37 -24.12
N TYR A 371 9.72 -9.92 -22.92
CA TYR A 371 11.04 -9.34 -22.66
C TYR A 371 12.10 -10.37 -22.24
N ASN A 372 11.72 -11.64 -22.07
CA ASN A 372 12.56 -12.71 -21.56
C ASN A 372 13.22 -12.35 -20.21
N VAL A 373 12.42 -11.78 -19.31
CA VAL A 373 12.82 -11.47 -17.93
C VAL A 373 12.13 -12.43 -16.97
N LYS A 374 12.76 -12.67 -15.82
CA LYS A 374 12.21 -13.54 -14.78
C LYS A 374 10.96 -12.88 -14.19
N LEU A 375 9.86 -13.62 -14.08
CA LEU A 375 8.72 -13.23 -13.26
C LEU A 375 8.87 -13.89 -11.88
N ILE A 376 8.67 -13.11 -10.81
CA ILE A 376 8.64 -13.60 -9.44
C ILE A 376 7.29 -13.23 -8.83
N GLU A 377 6.55 -14.23 -8.40
CA GLU A 377 5.30 -14.04 -7.67
C GLU A 377 5.59 -14.03 -6.16
N VAL A 378 4.94 -13.12 -5.44
CA VAL A 378 5.00 -13.03 -3.98
C VAL A 378 3.61 -12.91 -3.37
N LEU A 379 3.47 -13.13 -2.06
CA LEU A 379 2.18 -12.89 -1.38
C LEU A 379 1.78 -11.39 -1.46
N THR A 380 0.49 -11.11 -1.29
CA THR A 380 0.00 -9.72 -1.15
C THR A 380 0.66 -9.01 0.02
N GLY A 381 1.06 -7.76 -0.21
CA GLY A 381 1.77 -6.86 0.68
C GLY A 381 3.16 -6.52 0.13
N PHE A 382 3.38 -5.26 -0.24
CA PHE A 382 4.63 -4.78 -0.84
C PHE A 382 5.92 -5.12 -0.07
N LYS A 383 5.84 -5.40 1.24
CA LYS A 383 6.97 -5.93 2.03
C LYS A 383 7.63 -7.16 1.40
N TRP A 384 6.87 -8.01 0.70
CA TRP A 384 7.43 -9.17 0.02
C TRP A 384 8.21 -8.80 -1.24
N ILE A 385 7.79 -7.76 -1.96
CA ILE A 385 8.57 -7.18 -3.06
C ILE A 385 9.85 -6.55 -2.51
N GLY A 386 9.75 -5.80 -1.40
CA GLY A 386 10.91 -5.26 -0.69
C GLY A 386 11.90 -6.35 -0.26
N LYS A 387 11.41 -7.50 0.20
CA LYS A 387 12.23 -8.67 0.57
C LYS A 387 12.98 -9.26 -0.63
N GLU A 388 12.36 -9.35 -1.81
CA GLU A 388 13.05 -9.80 -3.02
C GLU A 388 14.16 -8.82 -3.42
N ILE A 389 13.90 -7.50 -3.35
CA ILE A 389 14.92 -6.48 -3.61
C ILE A 389 16.11 -6.65 -2.65
N LEU A 390 15.84 -6.81 -1.35
CA LEU A 390 16.89 -7.07 -0.36
C LEU A 390 17.66 -8.37 -0.66
N GLY A 391 16.97 -9.43 -1.06
CA GLY A 391 17.57 -10.70 -1.43
C GLY A 391 18.54 -10.58 -2.62
N PHE A 392 18.19 -9.77 -3.63
CA PHE A 392 19.08 -9.47 -4.75
C PHE A 392 20.32 -8.70 -4.30
N GLU A 393 20.14 -7.67 -3.47
CA GLU A 393 21.25 -6.86 -2.93
C GLU A 393 22.23 -7.70 -2.11
N GLN A 394 21.72 -8.54 -1.21
CA GLN A 394 22.56 -9.37 -0.33
C GLN A 394 23.27 -10.51 -1.07
N SER A 395 22.61 -11.12 -2.05
CA SER A 395 23.17 -12.23 -2.80
C SER A 395 24.07 -11.79 -3.96
N GLY A 396 23.93 -10.55 -4.42
CA GLY A 396 24.56 -10.05 -5.64
C GLY A 396 24.08 -10.76 -6.90
N LYS A 397 22.90 -11.41 -6.86
CA LYS A 397 22.31 -12.19 -7.96
C LYS A 397 20.88 -11.71 -8.22
N GLY A 398 20.55 -11.50 -9.49
CA GLY A 398 19.25 -10.98 -9.90
C GLY A 398 19.27 -9.46 -9.97
N THR A 399 18.59 -8.92 -10.96
CA THR A 399 18.45 -7.48 -11.14
C THR A 399 16.97 -7.09 -11.07
N TYR A 400 16.58 -6.32 -10.05
CA TYR A 400 15.22 -5.79 -9.99
C TYR A 400 14.97 -4.80 -11.14
N LEU A 401 13.90 -5.03 -11.89
CA LEU A 401 13.51 -4.16 -13.00
C LEU A 401 12.26 -3.34 -12.71
N PHE A 402 11.28 -3.93 -12.03
CA PHE A 402 9.99 -3.34 -11.70
C PHE A 402 9.23 -4.22 -10.71
N GLY A 403 8.35 -3.64 -9.89
CA GLY A 403 7.45 -4.40 -9.05
C GLY A 403 6.13 -3.69 -8.78
N LEU A 404 5.06 -4.45 -8.66
CA LEU A 404 3.70 -3.92 -8.57
C LEU A 404 2.73 -4.82 -7.80
N GLU A 405 1.66 -4.19 -7.33
CA GLU A 405 0.47 -4.83 -6.81
C GLU A 405 -0.77 -4.27 -7.53
N GLU A 406 -1.79 -5.11 -7.71
CA GLU A 406 -3.09 -4.76 -8.28
C GLU A 406 -3.79 -3.61 -7.57
N SER A 407 -3.43 -3.37 -6.31
CA SER A 407 -3.95 -2.32 -5.44
C SER A 407 -3.33 -0.94 -5.68
N TYR A 408 -3.07 -0.61 -6.95
CA TYR A 408 -2.64 0.71 -7.44
C TYR A 408 -1.23 1.13 -6.97
N GLY A 409 -0.37 0.14 -6.71
CA GLY A 409 0.96 0.33 -6.16
C GLY A 409 2.06 -0.21 -7.05
N CYS A 410 3.13 0.54 -7.26
CA CYS A 410 4.34 0.04 -7.89
C CYS A 410 5.61 0.74 -7.39
N LEU A 411 6.76 0.19 -7.77
CA LEU A 411 8.07 0.77 -7.55
C LEU A 411 8.95 0.51 -8.79
N ILE A 412 9.63 1.56 -9.28
CA ILE A 412 10.48 1.51 -10.47
C ILE A 412 11.95 1.25 -10.10
N GLY A 413 12.41 1.88 -9.03
CA GLY A 413 13.79 1.80 -8.54
C GLY A 413 13.96 0.96 -7.28
N THR A 414 15.10 1.09 -6.62
CA THR A 414 15.42 0.37 -5.37
C THR A 414 15.89 1.31 -4.25
N TYR A 415 15.57 2.60 -4.32
CA TYR A 415 15.89 3.55 -3.25
C TYR A 415 14.91 3.46 -2.06
N ALA A 416 13.67 3.01 -2.31
CA ALA A 416 12.64 2.68 -1.32
C ALA A 416 12.31 1.17 -1.35
N ARG A 417 11.54 0.69 -0.38
CA ARG A 417 11.04 -0.70 -0.26
C ARG A 417 9.52 -0.78 -0.05
N ASP A 418 8.82 0.31 -0.33
CA ASP A 418 7.37 0.34 -0.42
C ASP A 418 6.96 0.89 -1.78
N LYS A 419 5.65 0.88 -2.04
CA LYS A 419 5.06 1.52 -3.21
C LYS A 419 5.38 3.01 -3.19
N ASP A 420 5.61 3.58 -4.37
CA ASP A 420 5.96 4.99 -4.51
C ASP A 420 5.08 5.66 -5.59
N ALA A 421 4.03 6.35 -5.15
CA ALA A 421 3.13 7.05 -6.07
C ALA A 421 3.75 8.31 -6.69
N VAL A 422 4.77 8.90 -6.05
CA VAL A 422 5.52 10.04 -6.61
C VAL A 422 6.30 9.59 -7.83
N SER A 423 7.05 8.49 -7.69
CA SER A 423 7.78 7.85 -8.78
C SER A 423 6.88 7.30 -9.87
N ALA A 424 5.77 6.65 -9.49
CA ALA A 424 4.78 6.18 -10.44
C ALA A 424 4.17 7.34 -11.25
N THR A 425 3.94 8.49 -10.62
CA THR A 425 3.43 9.71 -11.29
C THR A 425 4.43 10.22 -12.31
N VAL A 426 5.70 10.32 -11.94
CA VAL A 426 6.79 10.72 -12.84
C VAL A 426 6.88 9.77 -14.04
N ALA A 427 6.95 8.47 -13.79
CA ALA A 427 7.06 7.45 -14.83
C ALA A 427 5.85 7.47 -15.78
N LEU A 428 4.65 7.73 -15.28
CA LEU A 428 3.44 7.83 -16.09
C LEU A 428 3.42 9.10 -16.94
N CYS A 429 3.82 10.24 -16.38
CA CYS A 429 3.92 11.50 -17.13
C CYS A 429 5.02 11.44 -18.19
N GLU A 430 6.16 10.81 -17.88
CA GLU A 430 7.22 10.51 -18.84
C GLU A 430 6.72 9.56 -19.95
N ALA A 431 6.00 8.50 -19.60
CA ALA A 431 5.41 7.60 -20.59
C ALA A 431 4.44 8.36 -21.52
N ALA A 432 3.58 9.22 -20.95
CA ALA A 432 2.69 10.05 -21.74
C ALA A 432 3.47 10.98 -22.67
N ALA A 433 4.55 11.61 -22.20
CA ALA A 433 5.42 12.44 -23.01
C ALA A 433 6.06 11.65 -24.16
N TYR A 434 6.65 10.49 -23.86
CA TYR A 434 7.26 9.60 -24.84
C TYR A 434 6.28 9.15 -25.91
N TYR A 435 5.11 8.63 -25.53
CA TYR A 435 4.13 8.16 -26.52
C TYR A 435 3.47 9.30 -27.29
N ALA A 436 3.35 10.49 -26.70
CA ALA A 436 2.88 11.66 -27.42
C ALA A 436 3.84 12.10 -28.53
N THR A 437 5.17 11.91 -28.37
CA THR A 437 6.13 12.09 -29.50
C THR A 437 5.87 11.15 -30.68
N LYS A 438 5.17 10.04 -30.43
CA LYS A 438 4.76 9.03 -31.42
C LYS A 438 3.30 9.20 -31.87
N GLY A 439 2.63 10.28 -31.45
CA GLY A 439 1.23 10.54 -31.78
C GLY A 439 0.25 9.58 -31.12
N LYS A 440 0.60 8.98 -29.97
CA LYS A 440 -0.26 8.06 -29.21
C LYS A 440 -0.60 8.64 -27.84
N THR A 441 -1.84 8.42 -27.39
CA THR A 441 -2.23 8.58 -25.99
C THR A 441 -1.84 7.34 -25.18
N LEU A 442 -1.86 7.44 -23.85
CA LEU A 442 -1.70 6.26 -22.99
C LEU A 442 -2.85 5.25 -23.18
N TRP A 443 -4.04 5.70 -23.60
CA TRP A 443 -5.12 4.77 -23.93
C TRP A 443 -4.84 3.97 -25.19
N ASP A 444 -4.29 4.61 -26.24
CA ASP A 444 -3.86 3.88 -27.45
C ASP A 444 -2.81 2.82 -27.11
N VAL A 445 -1.89 3.13 -26.19
CA VAL A 445 -0.87 2.19 -25.73
C VAL A 445 -1.48 1.03 -24.95
N MET A 446 -2.47 1.27 -24.10
CA MET A 446 -3.21 0.18 -23.44
C MET A 446 -3.87 -0.75 -24.45
N ILE A 447 -4.48 -0.20 -25.51
CA ILE A 447 -5.08 -1.00 -26.59
C ILE A 447 -4.00 -1.80 -27.31
N ASP A 448 -2.88 -1.19 -27.69
CA ASP A 448 -1.75 -1.90 -28.33
C ASP A 448 -1.26 -3.07 -27.45
N MET A 449 -1.17 -2.87 -26.13
CA MET A 449 -0.76 -3.92 -25.20
C MET A 449 -1.76 -5.08 -25.17
N TYR A 450 -3.07 -4.80 -25.17
CA TYR A 450 -4.08 -5.85 -25.24
C TYR A 450 -4.07 -6.60 -26.57
N GLU A 451 -3.86 -5.90 -27.68
CA GLU A 451 -3.70 -6.54 -29.00
C GLU A 451 -2.44 -7.42 -29.05
N LYS A 452 -1.35 -7.00 -28.42
CA LYS A 452 -0.07 -7.71 -28.40
C LYS A 452 -0.08 -8.93 -27.47
N TYR A 453 -0.65 -8.80 -26.27
CA TYR A 453 -0.53 -9.80 -25.20
C TYR A 453 -1.81 -10.59 -24.93
N GLY A 454 -2.95 -10.14 -25.47
CA GLY A 454 -4.28 -10.64 -25.19
C GLY A 454 -5.03 -9.76 -24.19
N TYR A 455 -6.36 -9.85 -24.25
CA TYR A 455 -7.26 -9.02 -23.45
C TYR A 455 -7.43 -9.63 -22.06
N CYS A 456 -6.58 -9.18 -21.12
CA CYS A 456 -6.68 -9.55 -19.72
C CYS A 456 -7.65 -8.63 -18.97
N VAL A 457 -8.71 -9.20 -18.41
CA VAL A 457 -9.68 -8.51 -17.55
C VAL A 457 -9.68 -9.18 -16.20
N ASP A 458 -9.33 -8.41 -15.17
CA ASP A 458 -9.25 -8.85 -13.79
C ASP A 458 -10.22 -8.04 -12.94
N SER A 459 -10.86 -8.69 -11.97
CA SER A 459 -11.83 -8.06 -11.08
C SER A 459 -11.84 -8.72 -9.71
N ILE A 460 -12.56 -8.11 -8.79
CA ILE A 460 -12.68 -8.54 -7.41
C ILE A 460 -14.15 -8.52 -6.96
N THR A 461 -14.56 -9.59 -6.31
CA THR A 461 -15.81 -9.66 -5.55
C THR A 461 -15.47 -9.79 -4.07
N ALA A 462 -15.86 -8.82 -3.26
CA ALA A 462 -15.74 -8.87 -1.81
C ALA A 462 -17.08 -9.25 -1.17
N MET A 463 -17.04 -10.10 -0.16
CA MET A 463 -18.19 -10.54 0.63
C MET A 463 -18.00 -10.17 2.09
N ASP A 464 -18.99 -9.51 2.67
CA ASP A 464 -19.03 -9.14 4.09
C ASP A 464 -19.73 -10.21 4.93
N PHE A 465 -19.13 -10.57 6.06
CA PHE A 465 -19.67 -11.55 7.02
C PHE A 465 -19.81 -10.92 8.41
N PRO A 466 -20.75 -9.97 8.62
CA PRO A 466 -20.88 -9.26 9.88
C PRO A 466 -21.32 -10.18 11.04
N GLY A 467 -20.90 -9.83 12.25
CA GLY A 467 -21.29 -10.52 13.48
C GLY A 467 -20.51 -11.80 13.76
N LEU A 468 -20.71 -12.37 14.96
CA LEU A 468 -20.02 -13.57 15.43
C LEU A 468 -20.29 -14.80 14.53
N GLU A 469 -21.53 -14.98 14.06
CA GLU A 469 -21.90 -16.05 13.13
C GLU A 469 -21.22 -15.91 11.76
N GLY A 470 -20.86 -14.69 11.35
CA GLY A 470 -20.19 -14.43 10.08
C GLY A 470 -18.76 -14.99 10.05
N MET A 471 -18.04 -14.92 11.17
CA MET A 471 -16.69 -15.48 11.27
C MET A 471 -16.66 -17.00 11.10
N ASP A 472 -17.66 -17.70 11.65
CA ASP A 472 -17.77 -19.16 11.52
C ASP A 472 -18.16 -19.56 10.09
N LYS A 473 -19.07 -18.82 9.45
CA LYS A 473 -19.39 -18.99 8.01
C LYS A 473 -18.16 -18.81 7.13
N MET A 474 -17.37 -17.77 7.38
CA MET A 474 -16.13 -17.52 6.62
C MET A 474 -15.13 -18.66 6.76
N LYS A 475 -14.90 -19.15 7.99
CA LYS A 475 -14.02 -20.31 8.22
C LYS A 475 -14.54 -21.56 7.53
N ALA A 476 -15.84 -21.85 7.67
CA ALA A 476 -16.47 -23.00 7.05
C ALA A 476 -16.36 -22.97 5.52
N MET A 477 -16.55 -21.80 4.90
CA MET A 477 -16.42 -21.64 3.44
C MET A 477 -15.00 -21.94 2.95
N LEU A 478 -13.97 -21.38 3.60
CA LEU A 478 -12.58 -21.64 3.24
C LEU A 478 -12.15 -23.09 3.51
N SER A 479 -12.60 -23.68 4.62
CA SER A 479 -12.40 -25.10 4.89
C SER A 479 -13.06 -25.95 3.82
N ASN A 480 -14.30 -25.64 3.43
CA ASN A 480 -15.00 -26.37 2.38
C ASN A 480 -14.29 -26.29 1.02
N LEU A 481 -13.83 -25.11 0.59
CA LEU A 481 -13.08 -24.94 -0.66
C LEU A 481 -11.76 -25.73 -0.67
N ARG A 482 -11.16 -25.93 0.51
CA ARG A 482 -9.91 -26.67 0.70
C ARG A 482 -10.11 -28.18 0.77
N GLU A 483 -11.14 -28.63 1.49
CA GLU A 483 -11.46 -30.05 1.71
C GLU A 483 -12.23 -30.67 0.53
N ASN A 484 -12.99 -29.85 -0.21
CA ASN A 484 -13.74 -30.24 -1.39
C ASN A 484 -13.26 -29.43 -2.61
N PRO A 485 -12.06 -29.71 -3.14
CA PRO A 485 -11.47 -28.95 -4.23
C PRO A 485 -12.34 -28.97 -5.48
N LEU A 486 -12.56 -27.78 -6.04
CA LEU A 486 -13.38 -27.59 -7.23
C LEU A 486 -12.67 -28.15 -8.46
N LYS A 487 -13.45 -28.74 -9.39
CA LYS A 487 -12.97 -29.20 -10.70
C LYS A 487 -13.34 -28.26 -11.84
N ASP A 488 -14.33 -27.41 -11.59
CA ASP A 488 -14.85 -26.40 -12.51
C ASP A 488 -15.14 -25.12 -11.72
N ILE A 489 -14.82 -23.98 -12.32
CA ILE A 489 -15.17 -22.65 -11.81
C ILE A 489 -15.70 -21.81 -12.97
N ALA A 490 -16.93 -21.34 -12.87
CA ALA A 490 -17.59 -20.52 -13.89
C ALA A 490 -17.58 -21.16 -15.32
N GLY A 491 -17.59 -22.49 -15.41
CA GLY A 491 -17.52 -23.22 -16.69
C GLY A 491 -16.11 -23.45 -17.22
N TYR A 492 -15.07 -23.11 -16.44
CA TYR A 492 -13.67 -23.39 -16.75
C TYR A 492 -13.15 -24.55 -15.91
N LYS A 493 -12.50 -25.51 -16.56
CA LYS A 493 -11.81 -26.61 -15.88
C LYS A 493 -10.64 -26.09 -15.04
N VAL A 494 -10.56 -26.57 -13.78
CA VAL A 494 -9.42 -26.31 -12.89
C VAL A 494 -8.24 -27.19 -13.32
N VAL A 495 -7.09 -26.56 -13.58
CA VAL A 495 -5.83 -27.26 -13.94
C VAL A 495 -4.88 -27.40 -12.76
N LYS A 496 -4.76 -26.38 -11.90
CA LYS A 496 -3.97 -26.46 -10.67
C LYS A 496 -4.65 -25.78 -9.49
N ILE A 497 -4.35 -26.26 -8.29
CA ILE A 497 -4.82 -25.70 -7.03
C ILE A 497 -3.61 -25.43 -6.15
N ARG A 498 -3.39 -24.17 -5.80
CA ARG A 498 -2.36 -23.74 -4.84
C ARG A 498 -3.02 -23.45 -3.50
N ASP A 499 -2.58 -24.12 -2.45
CA ASP A 499 -2.98 -23.86 -1.07
C ASP A 499 -1.77 -23.39 -0.29
N TYR A 500 -1.67 -22.07 -0.14
CA TYR A 500 -0.56 -21.44 0.57
C TYR A 500 -0.58 -21.73 2.06
N SER A 501 -1.69 -22.21 2.64
CA SER A 501 -1.73 -22.58 4.05
C SER A 501 -1.07 -23.94 4.29
N ASN A 502 -1.21 -24.84 3.32
CA ASN A 502 -0.67 -26.21 3.38
C ASN A 502 0.65 -26.36 2.60
N ASP A 503 1.13 -25.29 1.97
CA ASP A 503 2.30 -25.27 1.08
C ASP A 503 2.21 -26.35 -0.02
N THR A 504 1.08 -26.38 -0.74
CA THR A 504 0.87 -27.33 -1.83
C THR A 504 0.41 -26.66 -3.12
N ILE A 505 0.91 -27.16 -4.25
CA ILE A 505 0.41 -26.96 -5.61
C ILE A 505 0.03 -28.35 -6.13
N LEU A 506 -1.26 -28.59 -6.28
CA LEU A 506 -1.81 -29.81 -6.87
C LEU A 506 -2.06 -29.59 -8.36
N ASP A 507 -1.40 -30.39 -9.19
CA ASP A 507 -1.77 -30.56 -10.60
C ASP A 507 -2.97 -31.52 -10.69
N VAL A 508 -4.11 -31.02 -11.18
CA VAL A 508 -5.40 -31.74 -11.09
C VAL A 508 -5.44 -32.97 -12.01
N GLU A 509 -4.74 -32.94 -13.15
CA GLU A 509 -4.75 -34.03 -14.12
C GLU A 509 -3.81 -35.17 -13.70
N SER A 510 -2.58 -34.84 -13.31
CA SER A 510 -1.57 -35.84 -12.92
C SER A 510 -1.66 -36.28 -11.47
N GLY A 511 -2.28 -35.47 -10.60
CA GLY A 511 -2.28 -35.68 -9.15
C GLY A 511 -0.94 -35.36 -8.48
N LYS A 512 0.03 -34.81 -9.21
CA LYS A 512 1.34 -34.41 -8.66
C LYS A 512 1.16 -33.24 -7.69
N VAL A 513 1.85 -33.32 -6.54
CA VAL A 513 1.90 -32.24 -5.55
C VAL A 513 3.33 -31.73 -5.41
N GLU A 514 3.50 -30.42 -5.43
CA GLU A 514 4.78 -29.72 -5.20
C GLU A 514 4.58 -28.53 -4.25
N PRO A 515 5.62 -28.02 -3.57
CA PRO A 515 5.47 -26.89 -2.67
C PRO A 515 5.19 -25.59 -3.42
N THR A 516 4.53 -24.63 -2.75
CA THR A 516 4.27 -23.30 -3.31
C THR A 516 5.53 -22.46 -3.42
N GLY A 517 6.50 -22.71 -2.53
CA GLY A 517 7.72 -21.90 -2.42
C GLY A 517 7.51 -20.52 -1.80
N LEU A 518 6.30 -20.21 -1.33
CA LEU A 518 5.96 -18.96 -0.65
C LEU A 518 5.67 -19.19 0.84
N PRO A 519 5.76 -18.14 1.69
CA PRO A 519 5.39 -18.24 3.09
C PRO A 519 3.94 -18.70 3.28
N ALA A 520 3.65 -19.33 4.42
CA ALA A 520 2.32 -19.80 4.71
C ALA A 520 1.31 -18.63 4.79
N SER A 521 0.16 -18.77 4.13
CA SER A 521 -0.92 -17.79 4.15
C SER A 521 -2.27 -18.47 3.91
N ASN A 522 -3.34 -18.00 4.56
CA ASN A 522 -4.67 -18.57 4.36
C ASN A 522 -5.26 -18.09 3.01
N VAL A 523 -4.74 -18.63 1.92
CA VAL A 523 -5.09 -18.25 0.55
C VAL A 523 -5.20 -19.53 -0.29
N LEU A 524 -6.24 -19.59 -1.11
CA LEU A 524 -6.42 -20.62 -2.14
C LEU A 524 -6.35 -19.96 -3.51
N TYR A 525 -5.60 -20.55 -4.44
CA TYR A 525 -5.47 -20.06 -5.80
C TYR A 525 -5.75 -21.20 -6.78
N TYR A 526 -6.58 -20.94 -7.78
CA TYR A 526 -7.00 -21.87 -8.80
C TYR A 526 -6.49 -21.37 -10.15
N GLU A 527 -5.61 -22.14 -10.79
CA GLU A 527 -5.29 -21.97 -12.20
C GLU A 527 -6.33 -22.72 -13.01
N LEU A 528 -6.87 -22.06 -14.03
CA LEU A 528 -7.94 -22.58 -14.88
C LEU A 528 -7.46 -22.70 -16.33
N GLU A 529 -8.16 -23.50 -17.12
CA GLU A 529 -7.89 -23.60 -18.56
C GLU A 529 -8.02 -22.23 -19.27
N GLY A 530 -7.34 -22.09 -20.40
CA GLY A 530 -7.33 -20.81 -21.14
C GLY A 530 -6.57 -19.67 -20.43
N GLY A 531 -5.90 -19.94 -19.30
CA GLY A 531 -5.14 -18.93 -18.55
C GLY A 531 -6.00 -18.08 -17.61
N ALA A 532 -7.27 -18.43 -17.42
CA ALA A 532 -8.10 -17.84 -16.39
C ALA A 532 -7.65 -18.29 -14.99
N TRP A 533 -8.01 -17.53 -13.97
CA TRP A 533 -7.58 -17.81 -12.60
C TRP A 533 -8.55 -17.24 -11.56
N VAL A 534 -8.54 -17.83 -10.36
CA VAL A 534 -9.28 -17.34 -9.19
C VAL A 534 -8.41 -17.45 -7.94
N CYS A 535 -8.39 -16.41 -7.12
CA CYS A 535 -7.76 -16.41 -5.81
C CYS A 535 -8.79 -16.05 -4.73
N VAL A 536 -8.89 -16.88 -3.69
CA VAL A 536 -9.79 -16.71 -2.55
C VAL A 536 -8.97 -16.40 -1.31
N ARG A 537 -9.22 -15.23 -0.72
CA ARG A 537 -8.45 -14.71 0.42
C ARG A 537 -9.37 -14.06 1.46
N PRO A 538 -9.34 -14.48 2.73
CA PRO A 538 -9.97 -13.74 3.82
C PRO A 538 -9.21 -12.44 4.10
N SER A 539 -9.94 -11.42 4.53
CA SER A 539 -9.34 -10.23 5.12
C SER A 539 -8.76 -10.55 6.49
N GLY A 540 -7.58 -10.01 6.79
CA GLY A 540 -6.92 -10.20 8.08
C GLY A 540 -7.42 -9.24 9.17
N THR A 541 -8.13 -8.17 8.79
CA THR A 541 -8.55 -7.09 9.68
C THR A 541 -10.06 -6.90 9.73
N GLU A 542 -10.79 -7.42 8.74
CA GLU A 542 -12.24 -7.30 8.63
C GLU A 542 -12.85 -8.69 8.39
N PRO A 543 -14.10 -8.95 8.80
CA PRO A 543 -14.76 -10.22 8.56
C PRO A 543 -15.25 -10.29 7.10
N LYS A 544 -14.32 -10.37 6.15
CA LYS A 544 -14.59 -10.33 4.70
C LYS A 544 -13.80 -11.40 3.97
N ILE A 545 -14.34 -11.91 2.86
CA ILE A 545 -13.58 -12.74 1.92
C ILE A 545 -13.56 -12.06 0.56
N LYS A 546 -12.40 -12.06 -0.08
CA LYS A 546 -12.17 -11.50 -1.39
C LYS A 546 -11.91 -12.62 -2.39
N PHE A 547 -12.67 -12.60 -3.48
CA PHE A 547 -12.49 -13.42 -4.66
C PHE A 547 -11.90 -12.54 -5.74
N TYR A 548 -10.61 -12.72 -6.01
CA TYR A 548 -9.94 -12.13 -7.15
C TYR A 548 -10.04 -13.11 -8.31
N TYR A 549 -10.23 -12.62 -9.51
CA TYR A 549 -10.30 -13.45 -10.69
C TYR A 549 -9.86 -12.67 -11.92
N GLY A 550 -9.29 -13.38 -12.87
CA GLY A 550 -8.88 -12.80 -14.13
C GLY A 550 -9.06 -13.78 -15.28
N VAL A 551 -9.36 -13.23 -16.45
CA VAL A 551 -9.55 -13.97 -17.70
C VAL A 551 -8.67 -13.37 -18.78
N LYS A 552 -8.28 -14.20 -19.74
CA LYS A 552 -7.60 -13.78 -20.96
C LYS A 552 -8.46 -14.18 -22.16
N ALA A 553 -8.79 -13.23 -23.01
CA ALA A 553 -9.64 -13.46 -24.18
C ALA A 553 -9.06 -12.83 -25.46
N SER A 554 -9.78 -13.00 -26.57
CA SER A 554 -9.39 -12.47 -27.89
C SER A 554 -9.88 -11.04 -28.15
N SER A 555 -10.82 -10.55 -27.34
CA SER A 555 -11.35 -9.19 -27.40
C SER A 555 -11.76 -8.69 -26.01
N MET A 556 -11.91 -7.37 -25.85
CA MET A 556 -12.36 -6.76 -24.60
C MET A 556 -13.78 -7.20 -24.23
N ASP A 557 -14.70 -7.24 -25.21
CA ASP A 557 -16.10 -7.62 -24.98
C ASP A 557 -16.22 -9.07 -24.49
N GLU A 558 -15.45 -9.99 -25.09
CA GLU A 558 -15.37 -11.37 -24.65
C GLU A 558 -14.80 -11.47 -23.23
N ALA A 559 -13.67 -10.79 -22.96
CA ALA A 559 -13.06 -10.79 -21.64
C ALA A 559 -14.00 -10.25 -20.54
N GLN A 560 -14.76 -9.20 -20.84
CA GLN A 560 -15.75 -8.65 -19.90
C GLN A 560 -16.91 -9.62 -19.65
N ALA A 561 -17.42 -10.26 -20.70
CA ALA A 561 -18.49 -11.25 -20.60
C ALA A 561 -18.05 -12.47 -19.77
N GLU A 562 -16.83 -12.98 -19.98
CA GLU A 562 -16.28 -14.08 -19.19
C GLU A 562 -16.02 -13.67 -17.73
N SER A 563 -15.44 -12.48 -17.49
CA SER A 563 -15.22 -11.95 -16.13
C SER A 563 -16.52 -11.84 -15.33
N ALA A 564 -17.65 -11.49 -15.98
CA ALA A 564 -18.95 -11.43 -15.33
C ALA A 564 -19.43 -12.80 -14.79
N LYS A 565 -19.10 -13.91 -15.48
CA LYS A 565 -19.44 -15.26 -15.00
C LYS A 565 -18.71 -15.60 -13.70
N PHE A 566 -17.45 -15.17 -13.56
CA PHE A 566 -16.70 -15.32 -12.31
C PHE A 566 -17.30 -14.49 -11.17
N ALA A 567 -17.78 -13.28 -11.47
CA ALA A 567 -18.46 -12.44 -10.49
C ALA A 567 -19.74 -13.12 -9.96
N GLU A 568 -20.53 -13.74 -10.84
CA GLU A 568 -21.73 -14.51 -10.47
C GLU A 568 -21.37 -15.77 -9.67
N TRP A 569 -20.38 -16.52 -10.13
CA TRP A 569 -19.89 -17.71 -9.42
C TRP A 569 -19.40 -17.36 -8.01
N ALA A 570 -18.63 -16.27 -7.86
CA ALA A 570 -18.13 -15.82 -6.57
C ALA A 570 -19.30 -15.47 -5.64
N LYS A 571 -20.30 -14.73 -6.13
CA LYS A 571 -21.52 -14.39 -5.38
C LYS A 571 -22.29 -15.63 -4.90
N ALA A 572 -22.28 -16.71 -5.68
CA ALA A 572 -22.96 -17.96 -5.35
C ALA A 572 -22.24 -18.80 -4.27
N GLN A 573 -21.04 -18.41 -3.82
CA GLN A 573 -20.32 -19.11 -2.73
C GLN A 573 -20.77 -18.68 -1.32
N ALA A 574 -21.52 -17.58 -1.19
CA ALA A 574 -22.14 -17.13 0.06
C ALA A 574 -23.43 -17.88 0.35
#